data_AF-A0A8K0Q0Z8-F1
#
_entry.id   AF-A0A8K0Q0Z8-F1
#
_cell.length_a   1.000
_cell.length_b   1.000
_cell.length_c   1.000
_cell.angle_alpha   90.00
_cell.angle_beta   90.00
_cell.angle_gamma   90.00
#
_symmetry.space_group_name_H-M   'P 1'
#
loop_
_entity.id
_entity.type
_entity.pdbx_description
1 polymer ?
#
loop_
_entity_poly.entity_id
_entity_poly.type
_entity_poly.pdbx_seq_one_letter_code
_entity_poly.pdbx_strand_id
1 'polypeptide(L)'
;MSQFVVRLAEPAPSSPTMVANRINQSSSRLLKTTDDDRQLSRDLTDLFSTLIVSLLPLEARRVRFSKVENTFLAEDATHNLGNLKLLQSNTMPDPTDPSRTVVSTSTTIFSMSRTMACNQCQRFVDAHYMESADGKHEPDFRVKGVWKLTSKGITILNWFCAKNGIEHEQVQDLIGFISNPLIILERDTATDKLLLHQGTIEVIFRRLIGGGGRGMKAGANDYKSITGTERKVNGRTYVDTYSGQSIADWLLDHATTMDLREAVDVASLFVHYDIIQPIVHDQVCMSQDPRYKLFQPTQQAVYTLSQHGQDLVENSSSGRTSSEGNSQHSKHSTTDSNSQRLEKILADPTLRLLFREGLQETHCEENLAFYQEAEEFVRQCKAASATQTPTDKASIEVAKELLAQSYIIFNTFLAPGSPRELNLNHQLRKTLADQMTSAQSRDATIVDTLQEVTALFESARNSVFKLMASDSVPKFINSPKAEYQLAQAGVR
;
A
#
# COMPACT_ATOMS: atom_id res chain seq x y z
N MET A 1 22.49 20.73 -17.60
CA MET A 1 21.25 21.47 -17.32
C MET A 1 20.18 21.08 -18.35
N SER A 2 19.60 19.90 -18.20
CA SER A 2 18.45 19.49 -19.01
C SER A 2 17.30 19.28 -18.02
N GLN A 3 16.28 20.13 -18.06
CA GLN A 3 15.06 19.91 -17.30
C GLN A 3 14.31 18.78 -18.01
N PHE A 4 14.37 17.57 -17.45
CA PHE A 4 13.63 16.43 -17.97
C PHE A 4 12.13 16.66 -17.72
N VAL A 5 11.38 16.71 -18.81
CA VAL A 5 9.92 16.63 -18.83
C VAL A 5 9.61 15.16 -19.10
N VAL A 6 8.96 14.48 -18.17
CA VAL A 6 8.41 13.13 -18.40
C VAL A 6 7.29 13.30 -19.43
N ARG A 7 7.55 12.96 -20.69
CA ARG A 7 6.55 12.97 -21.77
C ARG A 7 5.84 11.62 -21.77
N LEU A 8 4.56 11.61 -21.45
CA LEU A 8 3.66 10.54 -21.89
C LEU A 8 3.34 10.76 -23.38
N ALA A 9 3.04 9.67 -24.09
CA ALA A 9 2.89 9.63 -25.55
C ALA A 9 2.08 10.82 -26.12
N GLU A 10 2.69 11.58 -27.05
CA GLU A 10 2.05 12.70 -27.73
C GLU A 10 1.03 12.17 -28.78
N PRO A 11 -0.25 12.61 -28.76
CA PRO A 11 -1.10 12.50 -29.93
C PRO A 11 -0.70 13.56 -30.98
N ALA A 12 -0.88 13.21 -32.26
CA ALA A 12 -0.45 13.99 -33.41
C ALA A 12 -0.97 15.46 -33.41
N PRO A 13 -0.27 16.41 -34.07
CA PRO A 13 -0.52 17.83 -33.86
C PRO A 13 -1.78 18.29 -34.59
N SER A 14 -2.75 18.82 -33.84
CA SER A 14 -3.78 19.72 -34.36
C SER A 14 -3.94 20.92 -33.43
N SER A 15 -3.55 22.11 -33.92
CA SER A 15 -3.87 23.42 -33.35
C SER A 15 -5.35 23.79 -33.60
N PRO A 16 -6.00 24.71 -32.83
CA PRO A 16 -5.37 25.83 -32.13
C PRO A 16 -5.87 26.15 -30.69
N THR A 17 -5.02 26.91 -29.97
CA THR A 17 -5.32 27.78 -28.79
C THR A 17 -5.87 27.12 -27.51
N MET A 18 -4.98 26.56 -26.68
CA MET A 18 -5.31 26.26 -25.28
C MET A 18 -4.98 27.44 -24.37
N VAL A 19 -6.01 28.01 -23.74
CA VAL A 19 -5.89 28.94 -22.62
C VAL A 19 -5.34 28.16 -21.43
N ALA A 20 -4.10 28.46 -21.02
CA ALA A 20 -3.48 27.84 -19.85
C ALA A 20 -4.12 28.39 -18.56
N ASN A 21 -5.19 27.77 -18.09
CA ASN A 21 -5.73 28.03 -16.75
C ASN A 21 -4.78 27.42 -15.70
N ARG A 22 -3.89 28.23 -15.12
CA ARG A 22 -3.10 27.85 -13.95
C ARG A 22 -4.00 27.81 -12.71
N ILE A 23 -4.48 26.63 -12.35
CA ILE A 23 -5.05 26.38 -11.03
C ILE A 23 -3.88 26.20 -10.05
N ASN A 24 -3.55 27.25 -9.30
CA ASN A 24 -2.61 27.15 -8.17
C ASN A 24 -3.31 26.44 -7.00
N GLN A 25 -3.26 25.10 -6.96
CA GLN A 25 -3.55 24.36 -5.73
C GLN A 25 -2.29 24.34 -4.84
N SER A 26 -2.43 24.80 -3.60
CA SER A 26 -1.38 24.80 -2.59
C SER A 26 -0.88 23.37 -2.33
N SER A 27 0.41 23.10 -2.56
CA SER A 27 1.04 21.77 -2.47
C SER A 27 1.21 21.23 -1.04
N SER A 28 0.43 21.72 -0.07
CA SER A 28 0.45 21.27 1.33
C SER A 28 -0.19 19.89 1.55
N ARG A 29 -0.81 19.29 0.51
CA ARG A 29 -1.53 18.02 0.62
C ARG A 29 -0.64 16.79 0.83
N LEU A 30 0.59 16.78 0.31
CA LEU A 30 1.52 15.62 0.33
C LEU A 30 2.55 15.65 1.46
N LEU A 31 2.50 16.67 2.32
CA LEU A 31 3.34 16.79 3.52
C LEU A 31 2.45 16.90 4.76
N LYS A 32 1.24 16.33 4.72
CA LYS A 32 0.36 16.30 5.89
C LYS A 32 0.99 15.37 6.92
N THR A 33 1.08 15.86 8.15
CA THR A 33 1.53 15.10 9.31
C THR A 33 0.31 14.61 10.11
N THR A 34 0.39 13.40 10.63
CA THR A 34 -0.54 12.86 11.64
C THR A 34 -0.28 13.53 12.98
N ASP A 35 -1.16 13.26 13.96
CA ASP A 35 -1.06 13.78 15.33
C ASP A 35 0.28 13.44 16.04
N ASP A 36 1.01 12.43 15.53
CA ASP A 36 2.33 12.00 16.02
C ASP A 36 3.51 12.54 15.18
N ASP A 37 3.31 13.64 14.42
CA ASP A 37 4.29 14.23 13.47
C ASP A 37 4.78 13.25 12.36
N ARG A 38 4.02 12.17 12.10
CA ARG A 38 4.34 11.20 11.03
C ARG A 38 3.72 11.66 9.72
N GLN A 39 4.47 11.55 8.63
CA GLN A 39 3.88 11.78 7.31
C GLN A 39 2.96 10.61 6.96
N LEU A 40 1.84 10.89 6.29
CA LEU A 40 0.92 9.83 5.83
C LEU A 40 1.64 8.81 4.93
N SER A 41 1.32 7.53 5.08
CA SER A 41 1.95 6.43 4.35
C SER A 41 1.84 6.59 2.82
N ARG A 42 0.67 7.00 2.34
CA ARG A 42 0.41 7.33 0.93
C ARG A 42 1.29 8.47 0.44
N ASP A 43 1.44 9.52 1.24
CA ASP A 43 2.22 10.69 0.86
C ASP A 43 3.72 10.35 0.75
N LEU A 44 4.24 9.52 1.67
CA LEU A 44 5.63 9.09 1.62
C LEU A 44 5.91 8.22 0.38
N THR A 45 5.02 7.28 0.08
CA THR A 45 5.15 6.37 -1.07
C THR A 45 5.02 7.11 -2.41
N ASP A 46 4.07 8.04 -2.53
CA ASP A 46 3.89 8.88 -3.71
C ASP A 46 5.09 9.83 -3.91
N LEU A 47 5.60 10.45 -2.84
CA LEU A 47 6.77 11.33 -2.91
C LEU A 47 8.05 10.55 -3.29
N PHE A 48 8.26 9.38 -2.69
CA PHE A 48 9.38 8.49 -3.04
C PHE A 48 9.34 8.11 -4.51
N SER A 49 8.18 7.63 -4.99
CA SER A 49 8.05 7.17 -6.37
C SER A 49 8.22 8.31 -7.37
N THR A 50 7.68 9.50 -7.05
CA THR A 50 7.89 10.71 -7.86
C THR A 50 9.36 11.08 -7.96
N LEU A 51 10.10 10.99 -6.85
CA LEU A 51 11.55 11.20 -6.83
C LEU A 51 12.25 10.20 -7.76
N ILE A 52 11.94 8.90 -7.64
CA ILE A 52 12.61 7.88 -8.45
C ILE A 52 12.29 8.07 -9.93
N VAL A 53 11.04 8.34 -10.31
CA VAL A 53 10.68 8.66 -11.69
C VAL A 53 11.47 9.86 -12.22
N SER A 54 11.70 10.89 -11.39
CA SER A 54 12.51 12.06 -11.77
C SER A 54 14.01 11.76 -11.93
N LEU A 55 14.48 10.65 -11.37
CA LEU A 55 15.87 10.18 -11.46
C LEU A 55 16.09 9.18 -12.59
N LEU A 56 15.04 8.72 -13.28
CA LEU A 56 15.18 7.80 -14.40
C LEU A 56 15.83 8.50 -15.62
N PRO A 57 16.71 7.79 -16.37
CA PRO A 57 17.19 6.44 -16.10
C PRO A 57 18.26 6.38 -14.99
N LEU A 58 18.19 5.37 -14.13
CA LEU A 58 19.21 5.08 -13.11
C LEU A 58 20.49 4.57 -13.78
N GLU A 59 21.63 5.06 -13.30
CA GLU A 59 22.93 4.79 -13.91
C GLU A 59 23.73 3.73 -13.15
N ALA A 60 24.64 3.07 -13.86
CA ALA A 60 25.61 2.18 -13.24
C ALA A 60 26.78 2.98 -12.66
N ARG A 61 27.11 2.77 -11.39
CA ARG A 61 28.21 3.48 -10.72
C ARG A 61 29.16 2.51 -10.04
N ARG A 62 30.43 2.92 -9.95
CA ARG A 62 31.45 2.16 -9.22
C ARG A 62 31.40 2.53 -7.75
N VAL A 63 31.20 1.55 -6.89
CA VAL A 63 31.16 1.70 -5.45
C VAL A 63 32.25 0.81 -4.85
N ARG A 64 33.24 1.44 -4.20
CA ARG A 64 34.49 0.78 -3.77
C ARG A 64 35.16 0.03 -4.95
N PHE A 65 35.04 -1.29 -4.98
CA PHE A 65 35.70 -2.17 -5.96
C PHE A 65 34.72 -2.82 -6.94
N SER A 66 33.40 -2.67 -6.76
CA SER A 66 32.36 -3.25 -7.62
C SER A 66 31.64 -2.19 -8.45
N LYS A 67 31.15 -2.59 -9.63
CA LYS A 67 30.18 -1.82 -10.41
C LYS A 67 28.79 -2.28 -9.98
N VAL A 68 27.93 -1.33 -9.61
CA VAL A 68 26.56 -1.58 -9.21
C VAL A 68 25.66 -0.91 -10.22
N GLU A 69 24.73 -1.67 -10.80
CA GLU A 69 23.75 -1.19 -11.78
C GLU A 69 22.56 -0.52 -11.06
N ASN A 70 21.76 0.27 -11.79
CA ASN A 70 20.52 0.89 -11.31
C ASN A 70 20.70 1.71 -10.01
N THR A 71 21.69 2.63 -10.01
CA THR A 71 22.02 3.47 -8.85
C THR A 71 21.78 4.95 -9.12
N PHE A 72 21.69 5.73 -8.04
CA PHE A 72 21.64 7.20 -8.08
C PHE A 72 22.52 7.82 -6.99
N LEU A 73 22.89 9.09 -7.16
CA LEU A 73 23.64 9.83 -6.14
C LEU A 73 22.68 10.46 -5.13
N ALA A 74 23.07 10.47 -3.87
CA ALA A 74 22.33 11.20 -2.84
C ALA A 74 22.20 12.70 -3.16
N GLU A 75 23.22 13.31 -3.76
CA GLU A 75 23.18 14.72 -4.17
C GLU A 75 22.10 14.98 -5.24
N ASP A 76 21.94 14.08 -6.22
CA ASP A 76 20.91 14.17 -7.25
C ASP A 76 19.52 14.02 -6.63
N ALA A 77 19.35 13.05 -5.73
CA ALA A 77 18.10 12.84 -5.01
C ALA A 77 17.70 14.07 -4.18
N THR A 78 18.62 14.61 -3.39
CA THR A 78 18.39 15.82 -2.59
C THR A 78 18.12 17.05 -3.47
N HIS A 79 18.78 17.17 -4.62
CA HIS A 79 18.55 18.25 -5.57
C HIS A 79 17.15 18.17 -6.20
N ASN A 80 16.75 16.99 -6.67
CA ASN A 80 15.45 16.77 -7.31
C ASN A 80 14.30 16.95 -6.33
N LEU A 81 14.41 16.45 -5.09
CA LEU A 81 13.41 16.73 -4.05
C LEU A 81 13.22 18.23 -3.80
N GLY A 82 14.31 19.01 -3.87
CA GLY A 82 14.25 20.46 -3.70
C GLY A 82 13.40 21.20 -4.73
N ASN A 83 13.24 20.65 -5.94
CA ASN A 83 12.48 21.24 -7.05
C ASN A 83 11.62 20.19 -7.78
N LEU A 84 10.97 19.30 -7.03
CA LEU A 84 10.31 18.14 -7.59
C LEU A 84 9.07 18.56 -8.39
N LYS A 85 8.87 17.98 -9.57
CA LYS A 85 7.69 18.21 -10.40
C LYS A 85 6.97 16.88 -10.61
N LEU A 86 5.74 16.81 -10.13
CA LEU A 86 4.84 15.69 -10.42
C LEU A 86 3.95 16.09 -11.60
N LEU A 87 4.05 15.34 -12.68
CA LEU A 87 3.16 15.45 -13.84
C LEU A 87 2.05 14.42 -13.68
N GLN A 88 0.80 14.87 -13.66
CA GLN A 88 -0.38 14.02 -13.62
C GLN A 88 -1.20 14.25 -14.90
N SER A 89 -1.47 13.17 -15.63
CA SER A 89 -2.36 13.20 -16.79
C SER A 89 -3.81 13.06 -16.33
N ASN A 90 -4.68 13.94 -16.78
CA ASN A 90 -6.11 13.93 -16.48
C ASN A 90 -6.88 13.81 -17.80
N THR A 91 -7.64 12.74 -17.93
CA THR A 91 -8.39 12.42 -19.15
C THR A 91 -9.86 12.70 -18.92
N MET A 92 -10.42 13.66 -19.66
CA MET A 92 -11.84 14.03 -19.59
C MET A 92 -12.48 14.01 -20.98
N PRO A 93 -13.77 13.65 -21.12
CA PRO A 93 -14.49 13.87 -22.37
C PRO A 93 -14.49 15.36 -22.74
N ASP A 94 -14.40 15.68 -24.03
CA ASP A 94 -14.49 17.06 -24.49
C ASP A 94 -15.89 17.61 -24.17
N PRO A 95 -16.00 18.75 -23.47
CA PRO A 95 -17.29 19.34 -23.09
C PRO A 95 -18.15 19.77 -24.30
N THR A 96 -17.53 19.95 -25.47
CA THR A 96 -18.20 20.35 -26.72
C THR A 96 -18.47 19.18 -27.66
N ASP A 97 -17.72 18.09 -27.52
CA ASP A 97 -17.90 16.85 -28.28
C ASP A 97 -17.61 15.62 -27.40
N PRO A 98 -18.63 15.05 -26.72
CA PRO A 98 -18.45 13.92 -25.81
C PRO A 98 -17.87 12.65 -26.45
N SER A 99 -17.75 12.59 -27.78
CA SER A 99 -17.08 11.49 -28.50
C SER A 99 -15.55 11.64 -28.55
N ARG A 100 -15.02 12.82 -28.19
CA ARG A 100 -13.59 13.13 -28.16
C ARG A 100 -13.08 13.21 -26.73
N THR A 101 -11.80 12.85 -26.55
CA THR A 101 -11.16 12.84 -25.24
C THR A 101 -10.12 13.96 -25.17
N VAL A 102 -10.21 14.80 -24.14
CA VAL A 102 -9.24 15.84 -23.80
C VAL A 102 -8.32 15.34 -22.71
N VAL A 103 -7.02 15.34 -22.99
CA VAL A 103 -5.98 15.02 -22.01
C VAL A 103 -5.38 16.33 -21.50
N SER A 104 -5.58 16.63 -20.22
CA SER A 104 -5.00 17.77 -19.52
C SER A 104 -3.86 17.29 -18.62
N THR A 105 -2.66 17.88 -18.74
CA THR A 105 -1.55 17.57 -17.84
C THR A 105 -1.47 18.59 -16.70
N SER A 106 -1.70 18.16 -15.47
CA SER A 106 -1.50 18.96 -14.26
C SER A 106 -0.07 18.77 -13.75
N THR A 107 0.65 19.88 -13.53
CA THR A 107 2.00 19.83 -12.93
C THR A 107 1.94 20.37 -11.50
N THR A 108 2.25 19.52 -10.52
CA THR A 108 2.42 19.93 -9.12
C THR A 108 3.90 20.12 -8.84
N ILE A 109 4.30 21.30 -8.37
CA ILE A 109 5.69 21.64 -8.06
C ILE A 109 5.88 21.65 -6.55
N PHE A 110 6.76 20.79 -6.06
CA PHE A 110 7.21 20.80 -4.67
C PHE A 110 8.50 21.59 -4.58
N SER A 111 8.57 22.46 -3.58
CA SER A 111 9.77 23.17 -3.22
C SER A 111 10.06 22.89 -1.76
N MET A 112 11.23 22.34 -1.47
CA MET A 112 11.67 22.10 -0.09
C MET A 112 13.14 22.49 0.08
N SER A 113 13.50 22.88 1.31
CA SER A 113 14.89 23.20 1.63
C SER A 113 15.78 21.96 1.53
N ARG A 114 17.10 22.16 1.33
CA ARG A 114 18.06 21.06 1.31
C ARG A 114 17.98 20.19 2.57
N THR A 115 17.83 20.80 3.75
CA THR A 115 17.68 20.07 5.01
C THR A 115 16.42 19.22 5.02
N MET A 116 15.29 19.75 4.55
CA MET A 116 14.05 18.99 4.43
C MET A 116 14.20 17.82 3.45
N ALA A 117 14.81 18.04 2.29
CA ALA A 117 15.09 16.99 1.32
C ALA A 117 15.96 15.86 1.90
N CYS A 118 17.01 16.20 2.68
CA CYS A 118 17.80 15.19 3.39
C CYS A 118 16.96 14.40 4.41
N ASN A 119 16.09 15.06 5.17
CA ASN A 119 15.20 14.39 6.12
C ASN A 119 14.19 13.47 5.41
N GLN A 120 13.70 13.85 4.22
CA GLN A 120 12.85 12.98 3.42
C GLN A 120 13.61 11.76 2.90
N CYS A 121 14.85 11.93 2.44
CA CYS A 121 15.70 10.80 2.10
C CYS A 121 15.93 9.87 3.30
N GLN A 122 16.15 10.42 4.50
CA GLN A 122 16.26 9.62 5.72
C GLN A 122 14.99 8.78 5.96
N ARG A 123 13.79 9.37 5.82
CA ARG A 123 12.54 8.62 5.96
C ARG A 123 12.42 7.48 4.94
N PHE A 124 12.90 7.67 3.72
CA PHE A 124 12.92 6.59 2.71
C PHE A 124 13.91 5.46 3.06
N VAL A 125 15.00 5.78 3.75
CA VAL A 125 15.94 4.78 4.30
C VAL A 125 15.30 4.05 5.48
N ASP A 126 14.69 4.78 6.42
CA ASP A 126 13.99 4.21 7.59
C ASP A 126 12.86 3.25 7.16
N ALA A 127 12.18 3.57 6.06
CA ALA A 127 11.13 2.74 5.47
C ALA A 127 11.65 1.56 4.62
N HIS A 128 12.97 1.41 4.51
CA HIS A 128 13.65 0.42 3.65
C HIS A 128 13.22 0.50 2.17
N TYR A 129 12.98 1.70 1.63
CA TYR A 129 12.69 1.87 0.20
C TYR A 129 13.96 1.95 -0.65
N MET A 130 15.05 2.43 -0.04
CA MET A 130 16.36 2.49 -0.65
C MET A 130 17.44 2.06 0.34
N GLU A 131 18.57 1.62 -0.19
CA GLU A 131 19.72 1.18 0.60
C GLU A 131 21.03 1.65 -0.04
N SER A 132 22.10 1.65 0.75
CA SER A 132 23.43 1.96 0.25
C SER A 132 23.85 0.94 -0.82
N ALA A 133 24.36 1.43 -1.94
CA ALA A 133 24.83 0.59 -3.03
C ALA A 133 26.09 -0.24 -2.65
N ASP A 134 26.74 0.06 -1.52
CA ASP A 134 27.86 -0.72 -1.02
C ASP A 134 27.45 -2.05 -0.35
N GLY A 135 26.15 -2.32 -0.24
CA GLY A 135 25.56 -3.54 0.30
C GLY A 135 25.60 -3.64 1.83
N LYS A 136 26.00 -2.58 2.53
CA LYS A 136 25.87 -2.51 3.98
C LYS A 136 24.56 -1.81 4.33
N HIS A 137 23.85 -2.37 5.31
CA HIS A 137 22.77 -1.65 5.96
C HIS A 137 23.37 -0.42 6.65
N GLU A 138 23.07 0.75 6.12
CA GLU A 138 23.43 2.03 6.71
C GLU A 138 22.15 2.68 7.23
N PRO A 139 22.01 2.88 8.55
CA PRO A 139 20.79 3.43 9.12
C PRO A 139 20.63 4.92 8.77
N ASP A 140 21.73 5.62 8.51
CA ASP A 140 21.73 7.06 8.27
C ASP A 140 21.94 7.40 6.78
N PHE A 141 21.12 8.30 6.26
CA PHE A 141 21.26 8.86 4.93
C PHE A 141 22.50 9.75 4.82
N ARG A 142 23.45 9.32 3.99
CA ARG A 142 24.66 10.07 3.66
C ARG A 142 24.51 10.82 2.35
N VAL A 143 24.62 12.14 2.42
CA VAL A 143 24.49 13.07 1.27
C VAL A 143 25.52 12.81 0.16
N LYS A 144 26.68 12.21 0.47
CA LYS A 144 27.71 11.83 -0.52
C LYS A 144 27.69 10.34 -0.89
N GLY A 145 26.60 9.63 -0.56
CA GLY A 145 26.44 8.20 -0.82
C GLY A 145 25.94 7.89 -2.23
N VAL A 146 26.17 6.65 -2.66
CA VAL A 146 25.55 6.04 -3.83
C VAL A 146 24.47 5.09 -3.34
N TRP A 147 23.27 5.23 -3.87
CA TRP A 147 22.06 4.55 -3.38
C TRP A 147 21.42 3.74 -4.50
N LYS A 148 20.68 2.70 -4.11
CA LYS A 148 19.86 1.87 -5.00
C LYS A 148 18.53 1.54 -4.34
N LEU A 149 17.57 1.12 -5.15
CA LEU A 149 16.26 0.71 -4.65
C LEU A 149 16.33 -0.66 -4.00
N THR A 150 15.58 -0.86 -2.91
CA THR A 150 15.32 -2.20 -2.36
C THR A 150 14.20 -2.90 -3.15
N SER A 151 14.00 -4.19 -2.91
CA SER A 151 12.85 -4.93 -3.47
C SER A 151 11.52 -4.25 -3.12
N LYS A 152 11.39 -3.74 -1.89
CA LYS A 152 10.21 -3.01 -1.42
C LYS A 152 10.03 -1.67 -2.15
N GLY A 153 11.11 -0.90 -2.29
CA GLY A 153 11.09 0.36 -3.03
C GLY A 153 10.68 0.18 -4.50
N ILE A 154 11.16 -0.88 -5.15
CA ILE A 154 10.77 -1.21 -6.53
C ILE A 154 9.29 -1.58 -6.60
N THR A 155 8.77 -2.38 -5.66
CA THR A 155 7.34 -2.72 -5.61
C THR A 155 6.47 -1.47 -5.46
N ILE A 156 6.87 -0.54 -4.58
CA ILE A 156 6.16 0.73 -4.38
C ILE A 156 6.20 1.59 -5.65
N LEU A 157 7.36 1.70 -6.30
CA LEU A 157 7.50 2.40 -7.58
C LEU A 157 6.60 1.78 -8.66
N ASN A 158 6.57 0.45 -8.75
CA ASN A 158 5.73 -0.26 -9.72
C ASN A 158 4.25 0.05 -9.49
N TRP A 159 3.77 -0.01 -8.25
CA TRP A 159 2.39 0.35 -7.91
C TRP A 159 2.07 1.80 -8.25
N PHE A 160 3.00 2.72 -7.98
CA PHE A 160 2.83 4.12 -8.34
C PHE A 160 2.76 4.33 -9.85
N CYS A 161 3.67 3.72 -10.62
CA CYS A 161 3.67 3.82 -12.07
C CYS A 161 2.39 3.22 -12.67
N ALA A 162 1.99 2.03 -12.21
CA ALA A 162 0.73 1.42 -12.61
C ALA A 162 -0.46 2.32 -12.28
N LYS A 163 -0.54 2.87 -11.07
CA LYS A 163 -1.64 3.76 -10.66
C LYS A 163 -1.72 5.04 -11.49
N ASN A 164 -0.58 5.58 -11.91
CA ASN A 164 -0.52 6.85 -12.64
C ASN A 164 -0.37 6.67 -14.18
N GLY A 165 -0.38 5.44 -14.70
CA GLY A 165 -0.20 5.16 -16.12
C GLY A 165 1.18 5.59 -16.65
N ILE A 166 2.21 5.53 -15.81
CA ILE A 166 3.58 5.89 -16.19
C ILE A 166 4.26 4.68 -16.82
N GLU A 167 4.49 4.74 -18.14
CA GLU A 167 5.23 3.72 -18.88
C GLU A 167 6.69 4.16 -19.08
N HIS A 168 7.63 3.38 -18.55
CA HIS A 168 9.07 3.59 -18.74
C HIS A 168 9.81 2.25 -18.80
N GLU A 169 10.67 2.07 -19.80
CA GLU A 169 11.35 0.79 -20.09
C GLU A 169 12.14 0.27 -18.87
N GLN A 170 13.00 1.11 -18.28
CA GLN A 170 13.78 0.72 -17.10
C GLN A 170 12.91 0.36 -15.88
N VAL A 171 11.66 0.84 -15.76
CA VAL A 171 10.78 0.42 -14.66
C VAL A 171 10.42 -1.05 -14.83
N GLN A 172 10.20 -1.51 -16.07
CA GLN A 172 9.95 -2.92 -16.36
C GLN A 172 11.17 -3.79 -16.06
N ASP A 173 12.37 -3.31 -16.38
CA ASP A 173 13.62 -3.99 -16.01
C ASP A 173 13.80 -4.08 -14.49
N LEU A 174 13.45 -3.01 -13.77
CA LEU A 174 13.53 -2.96 -12.32
C LEU A 174 12.61 -3.99 -11.65
N ILE A 175 11.42 -4.24 -12.20
CA ILE A 175 10.47 -5.24 -11.67
C ILE A 175 11.12 -6.63 -11.59
N GLY A 176 12.04 -6.97 -12.51
CA GLY A 176 12.79 -8.23 -12.48
C GLY A 176 13.67 -8.42 -11.23
N PHE A 177 13.96 -7.36 -10.48
CA PHE A 177 14.73 -7.41 -9.22
C PHE A 177 13.84 -7.53 -7.96
N ILE A 178 12.52 -7.60 -8.12
CA ILE A 178 11.61 -7.85 -6.99
C ILE A 178 11.80 -9.30 -6.55
N SER A 179 12.28 -9.47 -5.31
CA SER A 179 12.63 -10.78 -4.77
C SER A 179 11.44 -11.53 -4.18
N ASN A 180 10.45 -10.82 -3.64
CA ASN A 180 9.30 -11.37 -2.93
C ASN A 180 8.09 -10.43 -3.04
N PRO A 181 6.85 -10.94 -2.99
CA PRO A 181 5.66 -10.10 -2.85
C PRO A 181 5.73 -9.30 -1.53
N LEU A 182 5.13 -8.12 -1.51
CA LEU A 182 5.08 -7.25 -0.32
C LEU A 182 3.74 -7.45 0.41
N ILE A 183 3.76 -7.63 1.73
CA ILE A 183 2.55 -7.73 2.54
C ILE A 183 1.92 -6.34 2.69
N ILE A 184 0.72 -6.17 2.14
CA ILE A 184 -0.05 -4.93 2.27
C ILE A 184 -0.81 -4.96 3.60
N LEU A 185 -0.36 -4.15 4.55
CA LEU A 185 -1.02 -4.01 5.84
C LEU A 185 -2.20 -3.04 5.74
N GLU A 186 -3.35 -3.43 6.29
CA GLU A 186 -4.53 -2.59 6.40
C GLU A 186 -4.24 -1.40 7.33
N ARG A 187 -4.68 -0.21 6.92
CA ARG A 187 -4.55 1.03 7.69
C ARG A 187 -5.92 1.66 7.90
N ASP A 188 -6.08 2.31 9.05
CA ASP A 188 -7.20 3.20 9.29
C ASP A 188 -7.05 4.45 8.41
N THR A 189 -8.08 4.80 7.63
CA THR A 189 -8.02 5.88 6.65
C THR A 189 -7.92 7.28 7.28
N ALA A 190 -8.37 7.43 8.52
CA ALA A 190 -8.36 8.72 9.22
C ALA A 190 -7.04 8.96 9.98
N THR A 191 -6.51 7.92 10.63
CA THR A 191 -5.34 8.01 11.51
C THR A 191 -4.04 7.47 10.90
N ASP A 192 -4.13 6.77 9.77
CA ASP A 192 -3.03 6.08 9.08
C ASP A 192 -2.35 4.98 9.92
N LYS A 193 -2.95 4.58 11.04
CA LYS A 193 -2.46 3.53 11.94
C LYS A 193 -2.76 2.15 11.39
N LEU A 194 -1.86 1.20 11.65
CA LEU A 194 -2.01 -0.20 11.25
C LEU A 194 -3.19 -0.88 11.97
N LEU A 195 -4.02 -1.60 11.23
CA LEU A 195 -5.13 -2.41 11.75
C LEU A 195 -4.65 -3.84 12.02
N LEU A 196 -4.10 -4.06 13.22
CA LEU A 196 -3.38 -5.28 13.61
C LEU A 196 -4.25 -6.26 14.41
N HIS A 197 -5.17 -6.95 13.72
CA HIS A 197 -5.95 -8.04 14.33
C HIS A 197 -5.08 -9.28 14.57
N GLN A 198 -5.47 -10.12 15.54
CA GLN A 198 -4.76 -11.37 15.85
C GLN A 198 -4.55 -12.25 14.62
N GLY A 199 -5.58 -12.47 13.81
CA GLY A 199 -5.47 -13.26 12.57
C GLY A 199 -4.43 -12.69 11.59
N THR A 200 -4.39 -11.37 11.41
CA THR A 200 -3.36 -10.69 10.61
C THR A 200 -1.96 -10.96 11.14
N ILE A 201 -1.77 -10.88 12.46
CA ILE A 201 -0.48 -11.14 13.10
C ILE A 201 -0.04 -12.59 12.90
N GLU A 202 -0.94 -13.55 13.05
CA GLU A 202 -0.66 -14.96 12.80
C GLU A 202 -0.30 -15.23 11.31
N VAL A 203 -0.97 -14.56 10.37
CA VAL A 203 -0.64 -14.65 8.93
C VAL A 203 0.75 -14.09 8.65
N ILE A 204 1.08 -12.92 9.18
CA ILE A 204 2.41 -12.30 9.03
C ILE A 204 3.48 -13.22 9.62
N PHE A 205 3.23 -13.76 10.81
CA PHE A 205 4.17 -14.64 11.50
C PHE A 205 4.51 -15.91 10.70
N ARG A 206 3.50 -16.56 10.12
CA ARG A 206 3.73 -17.74 9.27
C ARG A 206 4.58 -17.43 8.05
N ARG A 207 4.42 -16.24 7.46
CA ARG A 207 5.26 -15.80 6.33
C ARG A 207 6.69 -15.51 6.76
N LEU A 208 6.85 -14.97 7.97
CA LEU A 208 8.15 -14.70 8.57
C LEU A 208 8.96 -15.98 8.81
N ILE A 209 8.34 -17.03 9.36
CA ILE A 209 9.01 -18.32 9.62
C ILE A 209 9.05 -19.22 8.36
N GLY A 210 8.15 -18.98 7.40
CA GLY A 210 8.00 -19.75 6.16
C GLY A 210 6.87 -20.78 6.27
N GLY A 211 6.01 -20.84 5.25
CA GLY A 211 4.80 -21.68 5.23
C GLY A 211 5.05 -23.18 5.09
N GLY A 212 6.28 -23.59 4.77
CA GLY A 212 6.69 -24.98 4.82
C GLY A 212 7.35 -25.25 6.15
N GLY A 213 6.65 -25.95 7.06
CA GLY A 213 7.31 -26.63 8.17
C GLY A 213 8.57 -27.38 7.66
N ARG A 214 9.56 -27.57 8.54
CA ARG A 214 10.89 -28.15 8.24
C ARG A 214 10.88 -29.12 7.05
N GLY A 215 11.25 -28.64 5.86
CA GLY A 215 11.57 -29.49 4.70
C GLY A 215 10.66 -29.46 3.47
N MET A 216 9.60 -28.65 3.39
CA MET A 216 8.89 -28.42 2.11
C MET A 216 9.58 -27.33 1.28
N LYS A 217 9.79 -27.59 -0.01
CA LYS A 217 10.38 -26.61 -0.93
C LYS A 217 9.44 -25.42 -1.06
N ALA A 218 9.94 -24.23 -0.75
CA ALA A 218 9.28 -22.97 -1.02
C ALA A 218 8.83 -22.93 -2.49
N GLY A 219 7.54 -22.65 -2.73
CA GLY A 219 7.04 -22.30 -4.05
C GLY A 219 7.69 -21.01 -4.54
N ALA A 220 7.69 -20.78 -5.86
CA ALA A 220 8.33 -19.60 -6.47
C ALA A 220 7.75 -18.24 -6.00
N ASN A 221 6.62 -18.23 -5.29
CA ASN A 221 5.95 -17.06 -4.73
C ASN A 221 5.99 -17.00 -3.19
N ASP A 222 6.78 -17.84 -2.53
CA ASP A 222 6.86 -17.86 -1.07
C ASP A 222 7.82 -16.77 -0.57
N TYR A 223 7.38 -16.07 0.48
CA TYR A 223 8.20 -15.08 1.17
C TYR A 223 9.51 -15.71 1.66
N LYS A 224 10.63 -15.01 1.43
CA LYS A 224 11.92 -15.38 2.02
C LYS A 224 11.82 -15.32 3.55
N SER A 225 11.77 -16.48 4.18
CA SER A 225 11.66 -16.59 5.63
C SER A 225 12.97 -16.33 6.35
N ILE A 226 12.87 -15.93 7.62
CA ILE A 226 14.04 -15.88 8.50
C ILE A 226 14.43 -17.30 8.91
N THR A 227 15.73 -17.60 8.87
CA THR A 227 16.25 -18.93 9.24
C THR A 227 16.56 -18.98 10.73
N GLY A 228 15.95 -19.93 11.43
CA GLY A 228 16.20 -20.17 12.84
C GLY A 228 17.63 -20.65 13.11
N THR A 229 18.20 -20.20 14.23
CA THR A 229 19.55 -20.59 14.65
C THR A 229 19.54 -21.34 15.97
N GLU A 230 20.45 -22.30 16.15
CA GLU A 230 20.69 -22.92 17.45
C GLU A 230 21.54 -21.99 18.32
N ARG A 231 21.10 -21.72 19.55
CA ARG A 231 21.83 -20.89 20.51
C ARG A 231 21.83 -21.53 21.90
N LYS A 232 22.99 -21.51 22.56
CA LYS A 232 23.13 -21.95 23.95
C LYS A 232 23.06 -20.74 24.87
N VAL A 233 22.04 -20.69 25.73
CA VAL A 233 21.82 -19.62 26.72
C VAL A 233 21.67 -20.23 28.11
N ASN A 234 22.46 -19.76 29.07
CA ASN A 234 22.43 -20.23 30.47
C ASN A 234 22.52 -21.76 30.60
N GLY A 235 23.34 -22.40 29.77
CA GLY A 235 23.54 -23.86 29.78
C GLY A 235 22.46 -24.67 29.07
N ARG A 236 21.34 -24.07 28.67
CA ARG A 236 20.29 -24.71 27.85
C ARG A 236 20.48 -24.38 26.38
N THR A 237 20.28 -25.37 25.52
CA THR A 237 20.28 -25.19 24.07
C THR A 237 18.86 -24.90 23.60
N TYR A 238 18.69 -23.83 22.85
CA TYR A 238 17.46 -23.46 22.17
C TYR A 238 17.67 -23.61 20.66
N VAL A 239 16.71 -24.24 19.99
CA VAL A 239 16.68 -24.38 18.53
C VAL A 239 15.67 -23.39 17.98
N ASP A 240 15.81 -22.98 16.71
CA ASP A 240 14.92 -22.03 16.04
C ASP A 240 14.80 -20.69 16.79
N THR A 241 15.96 -20.12 17.13
CA THR A 241 16.05 -18.80 17.75
C THR A 241 16.30 -17.69 16.74
N TYR A 242 15.74 -16.52 17.02
CA TYR A 242 15.75 -15.35 16.16
C TYR A 242 16.17 -14.12 16.97
N SER A 243 17.00 -13.24 16.41
CA SER A 243 17.24 -11.94 17.06
C SER A 243 16.06 -11.00 16.80
N GLY A 244 15.84 -10.07 17.73
CA GLY A 244 14.83 -9.04 17.53
C GLY A 244 15.11 -8.17 16.31
N GLN A 245 16.39 -7.89 16.03
CA GLN A 245 16.80 -7.19 14.81
C GLN A 245 16.35 -7.93 13.54
N SER A 246 16.62 -9.25 13.43
CA SER A 246 16.23 -10.00 12.22
C SER A 246 14.72 -10.05 12.00
N ILE A 247 13.92 -10.09 13.07
CA ILE A 247 12.46 -10.01 12.98
C ILE A 247 12.02 -8.63 12.49
N ALA A 248 12.59 -7.55 13.06
CA ALA A 248 12.26 -6.19 12.69
C ALA A 248 12.66 -5.87 11.23
N ASP A 249 13.87 -6.24 10.81
CA ASP A 249 14.36 -6.05 9.45
C ASP A 249 13.47 -6.79 8.44
N TRP A 250 13.05 -8.02 8.75
CA TRP A 250 12.12 -8.76 7.89
C TRP A 250 10.78 -8.04 7.72
N LEU A 251 10.22 -7.50 8.81
CA LEU A 251 8.97 -6.74 8.76
C LEU A 251 9.12 -5.43 7.97
N LEU A 252 10.29 -4.81 8.00
CA LEU A 252 10.61 -3.62 7.20
C LEU A 252 10.74 -3.97 5.71
N ASP A 253 11.35 -5.10 5.37
CA ASP A 253 11.61 -5.49 3.99
C ASP A 253 10.39 -6.12 3.29
N HIS A 254 9.55 -6.83 4.05
CA HIS A 254 8.49 -7.68 3.50
C HIS A 254 7.06 -7.20 3.78
N ALA A 255 6.87 -6.08 4.49
CA ALA A 255 5.55 -5.47 4.68
C ALA A 255 5.55 -3.97 4.38
N THR A 256 4.37 -3.39 4.18
CA THR A 256 4.17 -1.94 3.96
C THR A 256 4.33 -1.09 5.24
N THR A 257 5.16 -1.54 6.18
CA THR A 257 5.58 -0.77 7.36
C THR A 257 6.36 0.47 6.93
N MET A 258 6.23 1.58 7.65
CA MET A 258 6.85 2.86 7.28
C MET A 258 8.18 3.12 7.99
N ASP A 259 8.39 2.51 9.15
CA ASP A 259 9.58 2.70 9.97
C ASP A 259 9.70 1.58 11.02
N LEU A 260 10.79 1.64 11.79
CA LEU A 260 11.07 0.69 12.86
C LEU A 260 9.98 0.66 13.94
N ARG A 261 9.25 1.77 14.16
CA ARG A 261 8.20 1.83 15.19
C ARG A 261 7.05 0.90 14.81
N GLU A 262 6.60 0.97 13.56
CA GLU A 262 5.55 0.06 13.06
C GLU A 262 6.00 -1.40 13.05
N ALA A 263 7.25 -1.68 12.68
CA ALA A 263 7.79 -3.03 12.76
C ALA A 263 7.80 -3.57 14.21
N VAL A 264 8.15 -2.72 15.19
CA VAL A 264 8.11 -3.06 16.61
C VAL A 264 6.69 -3.23 17.12
N ASP A 265 5.73 -2.42 16.66
CA ASP A 265 4.31 -2.57 17.01
C ASP A 265 3.78 -3.96 16.56
N VAL A 266 4.11 -4.38 15.34
CA VAL A 266 3.77 -5.72 14.82
C VAL A 266 4.50 -6.82 15.60
N ALA A 267 5.82 -6.69 15.80
CA ALA A 267 6.62 -7.71 16.47
C ALA A 267 6.27 -7.86 17.96
N SER A 268 5.86 -6.78 18.62
CA SER A 268 5.36 -6.81 20.00
C SER A 268 4.09 -7.65 20.12
N LEU A 269 3.25 -7.68 19.08
CA LEU A 269 2.06 -8.52 19.05
C LEU A 269 2.39 -10.01 18.91
N PHE A 270 3.52 -10.38 18.29
CA PHE A 270 3.99 -11.79 18.34
C PHE A 270 4.26 -12.23 19.78
N VAL A 271 4.81 -11.35 20.62
CA VAL A 271 5.02 -11.64 22.04
C VAL A 271 3.70 -11.60 22.82
N HIS A 272 2.85 -10.60 22.54
CA HIS A 272 1.58 -10.41 23.24
C HIS A 272 0.61 -11.59 23.06
N TYR A 273 0.54 -12.14 21.85
CA TYR A 273 -0.28 -13.31 21.53
C TYR A 273 0.43 -14.64 21.84
N ASP A 274 1.54 -14.61 22.59
CA ASP A 274 2.32 -15.79 22.94
C ASP A 274 2.70 -16.64 21.72
N ILE A 275 3.05 -16.02 20.60
CA ILE A 275 3.57 -16.73 19.41
C ILE A 275 5.08 -16.93 19.55
N ILE A 276 5.78 -15.92 20.08
CA ILE A 276 7.20 -15.99 20.44
C ILE A 276 7.41 -15.57 21.88
N GLN A 277 8.46 -16.08 22.50
CA GLN A 277 8.86 -15.76 23.87
C GLN A 277 10.33 -15.31 23.91
N PRO A 278 10.68 -14.33 24.76
CA PRO A 278 12.05 -13.87 24.93
C PRO A 278 12.88 -14.89 25.70
N ILE A 279 14.07 -15.18 25.19
CA ILE A 279 15.12 -15.95 25.89
C ILE A 279 16.15 -15.01 26.52
N VAL A 280 16.51 -13.96 25.78
CA VAL A 280 17.46 -12.93 26.21
C VAL A 280 16.83 -11.57 25.97
N HIS A 281 16.84 -10.74 27.01
CA HIS A 281 16.38 -9.36 26.96
C HIS A 281 17.55 -8.40 26.79
N ASP A 282 17.34 -7.36 25.99
CA ASP A 282 18.22 -6.20 25.96
C ASP A 282 17.72 -5.14 26.95
N GLN A 283 18.18 -5.23 28.20
CA GLN A 283 17.75 -4.34 29.29
C GLN A 283 18.06 -2.87 29.00
N VAL A 284 19.14 -2.59 28.24
CA VAL A 284 19.52 -1.23 27.88
C VAL A 284 18.48 -0.66 26.92
N CYS A 285 18.17 -1.40 25.85
CA CYS A 285 17.12 -1.02 24.89
C CYS A 285 15.76 -0.85 25.58
N MET A 286 15.37 -1.81 26.44
CA MET A 286 14.10 -1.74 27.19
C MET A 286 13.96 -0.49 28.06
N SER A 287 15.08 0.03 28.59
CA SER A 287 15.06 1.22 29.45
C SER A 287 14.96 2.54 28.70
N GLN A 288 15.24 2.55 27.39
CA GLN A 288 15.30 3.78 26.58
C GLN A 288 13.93 4.24 26.07
N ASP A 289 13.06 3.32 25.66
CA ASP A 289 11.72 3.64 25.14
C ASP A 289 10.70 2.61 25.68
N PRO A 290 9.57 3.06 26.27
CA PRO A 290 8.50 2.17 26.72
C PRO A 290 7.98 1.20 25.65
N ARG A 291 8.07 1.55 24.36
CA ARG A 291 7.69 0.67 23.23
C ARG A 291 8.51 -0.62 23.20
N TYR A 292 9.73 -0.58 23.69
CA TYR A 292 10.62 -1.74 23.70
C TYR A 292 10.40 -2.67 24.89
N LYS A 293 9.36 -2.47 25.70
CA LYS A 293 9.11 -3.30 26.88
C LYS A 293 8.76 -4.76 26.54
N LEU A 294 7.97 -4.97 25.48
CA LEU A 294 7.56 -6.31 25.05
C LEU A 294 8.56 -6.91 24.05
N PHE A 295 8.98 -6.13 23.07
CA PHE A 295 9.88 -6.55 22.00
C PHE A 295 11.01 -5.55 21.81
N GLN A 296 12.25 -6.03 21.70
CA GLN A 296 13.44 -5.22 21.50
C GLN A 296 14.03 -5.50 20.12
N PRO A 297 14.08 -4.53 19.19
CA PRO A 297 14.57 -4.74 17.82
C PRO A 297 16.11 -4.73 17.75
N THR A 298 16.77 -5.52 18.59
CA THR A 298 18.25 -5.56 18.69
C THR A 298 18.81 -6.94 18.43
N GLN A 299 20.10 -7.01 18.08
CA GLN A 299 20.78 -8.29 17.88
C GLN A 299 20.97 -9.06 19.19
N GLN A 300 21.01 -8.35 20.31
CA GLN A 300 21.20 -8.86 21.67
C GLN A 300 19.94 -9.51 22.21
N ALA A 301 18.76 -8.98 21.85
CA ALA A 301 17.49 -9.59 22.20
C ALA A 301 17.26 -10.86 21.36
N VAL A 302 16.91 -11.95 22.02
CA VAL A 302 16.76 -13.27 21.39
C VAL A 302 15.41 -13.86 21.76
N TYR A 303 14.70 -14.34 20.76
CA TYR A 303 13.37 -14.92 20.86
C TYR A 303 13.35 -16.36 20.33
N THR A 304 12.43 -17.17 20.84
CA THR A 304 12.11 -18.51 20.35
C THR A 304 10.61 -18.67 20.21
N LEU A 305 10.17 -19.66 19.44
CA LEU A 305 8.77 -20.06 19.40
C LEU A 305 8.29 -20.49 20.80
N SER A 306 7.10 -20.06 21.17
CA SER A 306 6.33 -20.66 22.27
C SER A 306 5.70 -21.99 21.80
N GLN A 307 4.97 -22.69 22.68
CA GLN A 307 4.17 -23.84 22.25
C GLN A 307 3.10 -23.42 21.24
N HIS A 308 2.39 -22.32 21.50
CA HIS A 308 1.36 -21.81 20.58
C HIS A 308 1.96 -21.44 19.22
N GLY A 309 3.13 -20.79 19.19
CA GLY A 309 3.83 -20.49 17.93
C GLY A 309 4.28 -21.75 17.18
N GLN A 310 4.70 -22.80 17.89
CA GLN A 310 5.00 -24.10 17.27
C GLN A 310 3.75 -24.71 16.65
N ASP A 311 2.64 -24.77 17.39
CA ASP A 311 1.36 -25.28 16.90
C ASP A 311 0.88 -24.50 15.66
N LEU A 312 1.13 -23.18 15.62
CA LEU A 312 0.78 -22.31 14.50
C LEU A 312 1.54 -22.69 13.20
N VAL A 313 2.82 -23.04 13.34
CA VAL A 313 3.69 -23.46 12.23
C VAL A 313 3.36 -24.91 11.83
N GLU A 314 3.15 -25.81 12.79
CA GLU A 314 2.90 -27.24 12.53
C GLU A 314 1.52 -27.50 11.92
N ASN A 315 0.47 -26.80 12.38
CA ASN A 315 -0.88 -26.89 11.80
C ASN A 315 -0.92 -26.42 10.34
N SER A 316 0.08 -25.66 9.89
CA SER A 316 0.24 -25.26 8.49
C SER A 316 0.72 -26.41 7.58
N SER A 317 1.27 -27.49 8.13
CA SER A 317 1.77 -28.65 7.39
C SER A 317 0.78 -29.82 7.31
N SER A 318 -0.23 -29.83 8.18
CA SER A 318 -1.19 -30.92 8.30
C SER A 318 -2.47 -30.64 7.52
N GLY A 319 -2.41 -30.74 6.19
CA GLY A 319 -3.57 -31.00 5.34
C GLY A 319 -4.14 -32.42 5.52
N ARG A 320 -4.09 -32.98 6.74
CA ARG A 320 -4.63 -34.31 7.04
C ARG A 320 -5.95 -34.13 7.78
N THR A 321 -7.02 -34.40 7.05
CA THR A 321 -8.35 -34.72 7.58
C THR A 321 -8.23 -35.78 8.68
N SER A 322 -8.29 -35.36 9.93
CA SER A 322 -8.57 -36.28 11.04
C SER A 322 -10.07 -36.45 11.13
N SER A 323 -10.58 -37.39 10.34
CA SER A 323 -11.86 -38.04 10.58
C SER A 323 -11.77 -38.81 11.90
N GLU A 324 -12.37 -38.27 12.96
CA GLU A 324 -13.13 -38.98 14.01
C GLU A 324 -13.37 -38.06 15.21
N GLY A 325 -14.65 -37.83 15.57
CA GLY A 325 -15.00 -37.00 16.72
C GLY A 325 -16.44 -36.51 16.73
N ASN A 326 -17.38 -37.44 16.62
CA ASN A 326 -18.81 -37.36 16.94
C ASN A 326 -19.29 -36.02 17.58
N SER A 327 -19.82 -35.11 16.75
CA SER A 327 -20.53 -33.91 17.21
C SER A 327 -21.86 -33.81 16.46
N GLN A 328 -22.95 -33.90 17.22
CA GLN A 328 -24.33 -33.90 16.74
C GLN A 328 -24.58 -32.74 15.78
N HIS A 329 -24.98 -33.06 14.54
CA HIS A 329 -25.39 -32.09 13.54
C HIS A 329 -26.63 -31.31 14.01
N SER A 330 -26.40 -30.09 14.49
CA SER A 330 -27.37 -29.00 14.34
C SER A 330 -27.46 -28.66 12.86
N LYS A 331 -28.49 -29.19 12.19
CA LYS A 331 -28.90 -28.79 10.85
C LYS A 331 -29.54 -27.40 10.91
N HIS A 332 -28.74 -26.35 10.89
CA HIS A 332 -29.13 -25.01 10.43
C HIS A 332 -27.88 -24.15 10.17
N SER A 333 -27.09 -24.48 9.14
CA SER A 333 -26.30 -23.45 8.46
C SER A 333 -27.06 -23.05 7.21
N THR A 334 -27.74 -21.91 7.26
CA THR A 334 -28.08 -21.19 6.04
C THR A 334 -26.76 -20.92 5.33
N THR A 335 -26.55 -21.52 4.17
CA THR A 335 -25.36 -21.23 3.36
C THR A 335 -25.37 -19.73 3.06
N ASP A 336 -24.51 -18.97 3.75
CA ASP A 336 -24.44 -17.52 3.58
C ASP A 336 -24.33 -17.18 2.10
N SER A 337 -25.12 -16.20 1.66
CA SER A 337 -24.99 -15.68 0.30
C SER A 337 -23.60 -15.08 0.09
N ASN A 338 -23.10 -15.06 -1.14
CA ASN A 338 -21.78 -14.46 -1.40
C ASN A 338 -21.74 -12.97 -1.02
N SER A 339 -22.86 -12.26 -1.04
CA SER A 339 -22.96 -10.88 -0.54
C SER A 339 -22.68 -10.80 0.96
N GLN A 340 -23.28 -11.67 1.77
CA GLN A 340 -23.02 -11.73 3.22
C GLN A 340 -21.57 -12.14 3.51
N ARG A 341 -21.01 -13.04 2.70
CA ARG A 341 -19.58 -13.40 2.80
C ARG A 341 -18.68 -12.21 2.47
N LEU A 342 -19.00 -11.45 1.43
CA LEU A 342 -18.26 -10.24 1.09
C LEU A 342 -18.34 -9.20 2.20
N GLU A 343 -19.50 -8.98 2.80
CA GLU A 343 -19.64 -8.08 3.97
C GLU A 343 -18.72 -8.49 5.11
N LYS A 344 -18.65 -9.79 5.44
CA LYS A 344 -17.73 -10.32 6.45
C LYS A 344 -16.26 -10.08 6.08
N ILE A 345 -15.90 -10.37 4.83
CA ILE A 345 -14.54 -10.15 4.30
C ILE A 345 -14.16 -8.67 4.39
N LEU A 346 -15.07 -7.77 4.01
CA LEU A 346 -14.83 -6.34 4.04
C LEU A 346 -14.80 -5.78 5.46
N ALA A 347 -15.47 -6.40 6.42
CA ALA A 347 -15.45 -5.96 7.82
C ALA A 347 -14.19 -6.38 8.58
N ASP A 348 -13.64 -7.56 8.30
CA ASP A 348 -12.47 -8.12 9.00
C ASP A 348 -11.15 -7.81 8.27
N PRO A 349 -10.18 -7.11 8.88
CA PRO A 349 -8.91 -6.78 8.23
C PRO A 349 -8.06 -7.99 7.81
N THR A 350 -8.16 -9.11 8.54
CA THR A 350 -7.44 -10.35 8.19
C THR A 350 -8.01 -10.93 6.91
N LEU A 351 -9.34 -11.07 6.84
CA LEU A 351 -10.03 -11.56 5.65
C LEU A 351 -9.82 -10.65 4.45
N ARG A 352 -9.85 -9.33 4.68
CA ARG A 352 -9.61 -8.33 3.63
C ARG A 352 -8.20 -8.44 3.05
N LEU A 353 -7.19 -8.64 3.90
CA LEU A 353 -5.81 -8.88 3.47
C LEU A 353 -5.72 -10.10 2.56
N LEU A 354 -6.27 -11.24 2.98
CA LEU A 354 -6.23 -12.48 2.19
C LEU A 354 -7.02 -12.35 0.88
N PHE A 355 -8.20 -11.71 0.93
CA PHE A 355 -9.02 -11.46 -0.24
C PHE A 355 -8.31 -10.56 -1.26
N ARG A 356 -7.61 -9.52 -0.79
CA ARG A 356 -6.80 -8.65 -1.66
C ARG A 356 -5.73 -9.45 -2.41
N GLU A 357 -5.06 -10.37 -1.75
CA GLU A 357 -4.06 -11.22 -2.40
C GLU A 357 -4.67 -12.11 -3.48
N GLY A 358 -5.83 -12.72 -3.20
CA GLY A 358 -6.57 -13.48 -4.22
C GLY A 358 -7.01 -12.62 -5.41
N LEU A 359 -7.36 -11.36 -5.16
CA LEU A 359 -7.67 -10.40 -6.24
C LEU A 359 -6.44 -10.01 -7.05
N GLN A 360 -5.25 -9.91 -6.44
CA GLN A 360 -4.00 -9.64 -7.16
C GLN A 360 -3.65 -10.77 -8.12
N GLU A 361 -3.85 -12.02 -7.72
CA GLU A 361 -3.62 -13.21 -8.56
C GLU A 361 -4.56 -13.28 -9.76
N THR A 362 -5.80 -12.82 -9.57
CA THR A 362 -6.82 -12.78 -10.62
C THR A 362 -6.81 -11.47 -11.41
N HIS A 363 -5.87 -10.56 -11.11
CA HIS A 363 -5.76 -9.23 -11.71
C HIS A 363 -7.05 -8.41 -11.62
N CYS A 364 -7.74 -8.49 -10.47
CA CYS A 364 -9.02 -7.82 -10.18
C CYS A 364 -8.96 -6.93 -8.92
N GLU A 365 -7.76 -6.58 -8.44
CA GLU A 365 -7.53 -5.83 -7.19
C GLU A 365 -8.07 -4.38 -7.25
N GLU A 366 -8.20 -3.81 -8.44
CA GLU A 366 -8.86 -2.52 -8.68
C GLU A 366 -10.30 -2.47 -8.18
N ASN A 367 -11.02 -3.59 -8.16
CA ASN A 367 -12.40 -3.62 -7.65
C ASN A 367 -12.45 -3.34 -6.14
N LEU A 368 -11.56 -3.96 -5.36
CA LEU A 368 -11.48 -3.72 -3.92
C LEU A 368 -10.96 -2.32 -3.63
N ALA A 369 -9.91 -1.89 -4.33
CA ALA A 369 -9.34 -0.54 -4.16
C ALA A 369 -10.38 0.55 -4.43
N PHE A 370 -11.11 0.46 -5.55
CA PHE A 370 -12.20 1.41 -5.84
C PHE A 370 -13.30 1.36 -4.78
N TYR A 371 -13.71 0.15 -4.35
CA TYR A 371 -14.76 0.03 -3.34
C TYR A 371 -14.39 0.77 -2.05
N GLN A 372 -13.16 0.60 -1.57
CA GLN A 372 -12.66 1.28 -0.37
C GLN A 372 -12.59 2.80 -0.56
N GLU A 373 -12.04 3.28 -1.69
CA GLU A 373 -11.94 4.73 -1.96
C GLU A 373 -13.32 5.38 -2.12
N ALA A 374 -14.26 4.71 -2.81
CA ALA A 374 -15.62 5.20 -2.99
C ALA A 374 -16.42 5.19 -1.69
N GLU A 375 -16.26 4.15 -0.84
CA GLU A 375 -16.91 4.08 0.47
C GLU A 375 -16.46 5.22 1.39
N GLU A 376 -15.15 5.46 1.46
CA GLU A 376 -14.58 6.54 2.25
C GLU A 376 -15.03 7.92 1.73
N PHE A 377 -14.98 8.13 0.41
CA PHE A 377 -15.47 9.36 -0.22
C PHE A 377 -16.94 9.64 0.12
N VAL A 378 -17.82 8.64 -0.02
CA VAL A 378 -19.24 8.76 0.31
C VAL A 378 -19.44 9.07 1.81
N ARG A 379 -18.67 8.41 2.68
CA ARG A 379 -18.71 8.64 4.13
C ARG A 379 -18.35 10.09 4.47
N GLN A 380 -17.28 10.61 3.88
CA GLN A 380 -16.83 12.00 4.06
C GLN A 380 -17.86 13.01 3.54
N CYS A 381 -18.45 12.75 2.36
CA CYS A 381 -19.51 13.60 1.80
C CYS A 381 -20.73 13.67 2.73
N LYS A 382 -21.19 12.53 3.25
CA LYS A 382 -22.32 12.48 4.19
C LYS A 382 -22.03 13.20 5.50
N ALA A 383 -20.82 13.03 6.06
CA ALA A 383 -20.40 13.72 7.27
C ALA A 383 -20.34 15.24 7.06
N ALA A 384 -19.85 15.67 5.90
CA ALA A 384 -19.85 17.08 5.51
C ALA A 384 -21.27 17.61 5.36
N SER A 385 -22.18 16.87 4.71
CA SER A 385 -23.59 17.31 4.56
C SER A 385 -24.36 17.36 5.88
N ALA A 386 -24.05 16.50 6.85
CA ALA A 386 -24.72 16.46 8.15
C ALA A 386 -24.36 17.65 9.07
N THR A 387 -23.21 18.29 8.85
CA THR A 387 -22.70 19.40 9.66
C THR A 387 -22.96 20.77 9.03
N GLN A 388 -23.63 20.82 7.87
CA GLN A 388 -23.69 22.01 7.02
C GLN A 388 -24.90 22.92 7.25
N THR A 389 -24.61 24.21 7.44
CA THR A 389 -25.47 25.35 7.05
C THR A 389 -25.07 25.83 5.63
N PRO A 390 -26.01 25.93 4.66
CA PRO A 390 -25.71 26.05 3.22
C PRO A 390 -24.94 27.30 2.76
N THR A 391 -24.68 28.27 3.64
CA THR A 391 -24.06 29.57 3.30
C THR A 391 -22.65 29.78 3.87
N ASP A 392 -22.10 28.82 4.62
CA ASP A 392 -20.80 28.99 5.26
C ASP A 392 -19.62 28.77 4.31
N LYS A 393 -18.70 29.74 4.30
CA LYS A 393 -17.50 29.72 3.46
C LYS A 393 -16.65 28.44 3.67
N ALA A 394 -16.56 27.97 4.90
CA ALA A 394 -15.83 26.74 5.25
C ALA A 394 -16.47 25.49 4.60
N SER A 395 -17.80 25.41 4.59
CA SER A 395 -18.54 24.31 3.95
C SER A 395 -18.27 24.24 2.44
N ILE A 396 -18.19 25.40 1.79
CA ILE A 396 -17.86 25.51 0.37
C ILE A 396 -16.41 25.06 0.10
N GLU A 397 -15.46 25.37 0.99
CA GLU A 397 -14.07 24.90 0.86
C GLU A 397 -13.96 23.39 1.01
N VAL A 398 -14.64 22.79 1.99
CA VAL A 398 -14.72 21.33 2.15
C VAL A 398 -15.36 20.68 0.92
N ALA A 399 -16.46 21.24 0.40
CA ALA A 399 -17.11 20.71 -0.80
C ALA A 399 -16.20 20.74 -2.04
N LYS A 400 -15.39 21.80 -2.20
CA LYS A 400 -14.38 21.89 -3.27
C LYS A 400 -13.28 20.82 -3.10
N GLU A 401 -12.85 20.54 -1.88
CA GLU A 401 -11.86 19.49 -1.61
C GLU A 401 -12.41 18.10 -1.95
N LEU A 402 -13.64 17.80 -1.54
CA LEU A 402 -14.30 16.53 -1.85
C LEU A 402 -14.56 16.36 -3.35
N LEU A 403 -14.99 17.42 -4.05
CA LEU A 403 -15.09 17.38 -5.51
C LEU A 403 -13.73 17.13 -6.17
N ALA A 404 -12.65 17.75 -5.70
CA ALA A 404 -11.32 17.47 -6.23
C ALA A 404 -10.93 15.99 -6.02
N GLN A 405 -11.28 15.41 -4.88
CA GLN A 405 -11.06 13.99 -4.60
C GLN A 405 -11.88 13.09 -5.55
N SER A 406 -13.14 13.46 -5.86
CA SER A 406 -13.96 12.68 -6.78
C SER A 406 -13.36 12.61 -8.19
N TYR A 407 -12.75 13.70 -8.69
CA TYR A 407 -12.02 13.70 -9.96
C TYR A 407 -10.80 12.76 -9.94
N ILE A 408 -10.09 12.68 -8.82
CA ILE A 408 -8.96 11.76 -8.67
C ILE A 408 -9.45 10.31 -8.77
N ILE A 409 -10.50 9.94 -8.03
CA ILE A 409 -11.07 8.59 -8.06
C ILE A 409 -11.59 8.27 -9.47
N PHE A 410 -12.28 9.22 -10.11
CA PHE A 410 -12.78 9.06 -11.47
C PHE A 410 -11.66 8.80 -12.48
N ASN A 411 -10.60 9.63 -12.49
CA ASN A 411 -9.48 9.46 -13.42
C ASN A 411 -8.69 8.17 -13.17
N THR A 412 -8.68 7.68 -11.93
CA THR A 412 -7.96 6.46 -11.56
C THR A 412 -8.69 5.19 -12.00
N PHE A 413 -10.02 5.15 -11.87
CA PHE A 413 -10.79 3.89 -11.99
C PHE A 413 -11.90 3.89 -13.05
N LEU A 414 -12.39 5.06 -13.48
CA LEU A 414 -13.63 5.19 -14.25
C LEU A 414 -13.44 5.87 -15.61
N ALA A 415 -12.40 6.71 -15.75
CA ALA A 415 -12.10 7.38 -17.01
C ALA A 415 -11.72 6.34 -18.09
N PRO A 416 -12.11 6.56 -19.36
CA PRO A 416 -11.71 5.66 -20.45
C PRO A 416 -10.18 5.58 -20.57
N GLY A 417 -9.63 4.36 -20.61
CA GLY A 417 -8.19 4.15 -20.67
C GLY A 417 -7.48 4.44 -19.35
N SER A 418 -8.21 4.56 -18.24
CA SER A 418 -7.60 4.63 -16.91
C SER A 418 -6.79 3.36 -16.65
N PRO A 419 -5.63 3.46 -16.00
CA PRO A 419 -4.75 2.31 -15.83
C PRO A 419 -5.34 1.24 -14.88
N ARG A 420 -6.35 1.60 -14.08
CA ARG A 420 -7.09 0.70 -13.19
C ARG A 420 -8.58 0.69 -13.53
N GLU A 421 -8.90 0.68 -14.82
CA GLU A 421 -10.26 0.78 -15.34
C GLU A 421 -11.16 -0.37 -14.85
N LEU A 422 -12.26 -0.02 -14.19
CA LEU A 422 -13.22 -0.97 -13.66
C LEU A 422 -14.12 -1.56 -14.73
N ASN A 423 -14.41 -2.86 -14.65
CA ASN A 423 -15.40 -3.52 -15.50
C ASN A 423 -16.85 -3.24 -15.04
N LEU A 424 -17.37 -2.05 -15.35
CA LEU A 424 -18.73 -1.62 -15.04
C LEU A 424 -19.63 -1.57 -16.27
N ASN A 425 -20.95 -1.60 -16.03
CA ASN A 425 -21.94 -1.38 -17.09
C ASN A 425 -21.73 -0.01 -17.75
N HIS A 426 -21.69 0.00 -19.08
CA HIS A 426 -21.50 1.17 -19.92
C HIS A 426 -22.42 2.34 -19.56
N GLN A 427 -23.69 2.09 -19.25
CA GLN A 427 -24.66 3.14 -18.89
C GLN A 427 -24.25 3.86 -17.61
N LEU A 428 -23.82 3.13 -16.57
CA LEU A 428 -23.41 3.73 -15.30
C LEU A 428 -22.14 4.57 -15.47
N ARG A 429 -21.18 4.05 -16.24
CA ARG A 429 -19.95 4.78 -16.56
C ARG A 429 -20.23 6.05 -17.34
N LYS A 430 -21.12 5.97 -18.34
CA LYS A 430 -21.52 7.14 -19.14
C LYS A 430 -22.17 8.21 -18.27
N THR A 431 -23.10 7.85 -17.39
CA THR A 431 -23.74 8.81 -16.47
C THR A 431 -22.73 9.49 -15.55
N LEU A 432 -21.75 8.74 -15.02
CA LEU A 432 -20.66 9.29 -14.22
C LEU A 432 -19.80 10.27 -15.03
N ALA A 433 -19.38 9.89 -16.23
CA ALA A 433 -18.56 10.73 -17.09
C ALA A 433 -19.27 12.02 -17.51
N ASP A 434 -20.55 11.92 -17.90
CA ASP A 434 -21.38 13.05 -18.28
C ASP A 434 -21.52 14.04 -17.12
N GLN A 435 -21.69 13.54 -15.89
CA GLN A 435 -21.85 14.38 -14.70
C GLN A 435 -20.55 15.01 -14.23
N MET A 436 -19.43 14.27 -14.26
CA MET A 436 -18.11 14.82 -13.96
C MET A 436 -17.70 15.92 -14.96
N THR A 437 -18.20 15.87 -16.20
CA THR A 437 -17.95 16.88 -17.24
C THR A 437 -18.94 18.06 -17.14
N SER A 438 -20.21 17.78 -16.82
CA SER A 438 -21.28 18.79 -16.74
C SER A 438 -21.22 19.66 -15.49
N ALA A 439 -20.58 19.19 -14.42
CA ALA A 439 -20.36 19.88 -13.16
C ALA A 439 -19.68 21.26 -13.29
N GLN A 440 -19.06 21.57 -14.44
CA GLN A 440 -18.46 22.88 -14.73
C GLN A 440 -19.40 23.86 -15.45
N SER A 441 -20.59 23.42 -15.91
CA SER A 441 -21.38 24.15 -16.91
C SER A 441 -22.77 24.64 -16.44
N ARG A 442 -23.23 24.25 -15.25
CA ARG A 442 -24.58 24.57 -14.74
C ARG A 442 -24.52 25.60 -13.61
N ASP A 443 -25.55 26.44 -13.49
CA ASP A 443 -25.80 27.35 -12.35
C ASP A 443 -26.10 26.61 -11.02
N ALA A 444 -25.72 25.33 -10.89
CA ALA A 444 -25.88 24.53 -9.69
C ALA A 444 -24.84 24.96 -8.65
N THR A 445 -25.22 24.95 -7.36
CA THR A 445 -24.23 25.23 -6.32
C THR A 445 -23.22 24.08 -6.25
N ILE A 446 -22.01 24.39 -5.78
CA ILE A 446 -20.94 23.39 -5.57
C ILE A 446 -21.44 22.24 -4.67
N VAL A 447 -22.32 22.56 -3.72
CA VAL A 447 -22.91 21.60 -2.78
C VAL A 447 -23.89 20.67 -3.49
N ASP A 448 -24.77 21.19 -4.35
CA ASP A 448 -25.71 20.37 -5.12
C ASP A 448 -24.97 19.41 -6.06
N THR A 449 -23.92 19.92 -6.72
CA THR A 449 -23.04 19.11 -7.57
C THR A 449 -22.39 17.97 -6.78
N LEU A 450 -21.90 18.25 -5.57
CA LEU A 450 -21.30 17.23 -4.71
C LEU A 450 -22.30 16.15 -4.29
N GLN A 451 -23.56 16.53 -4.01
CA GLN A 451 -24.62 15.57 -3.66
C GLN A 451 -24.95 14.64 -4.83
N GLU A 452 -25.07 15.18 -6.05
CA GLU A 452 -25.27 14.38 -7.26
C GLU A 452 -24.12 13.40 -7.49
N VAL A 453 -22.88 13.88 -7.41
CA VAL A 453 -21.67 13.04 -7.54
C VAL A 453 -21.63 11.97 -6.46
N THR A 454 -21.98 12.30 -5.21
CA THR A 454 -22.04 11.32 -4.10
C THR A 454 -22.99 10.18 -4.40
N ALA A 455 -24.21 10.46 -4.89
CA ALA A 455 -25.19 9.45 -5.24
C ALA A 455 -24.71 8.52 -6.38
N LEU A 456 -23.96 9.06 -7.35
CA LEU A 456 -23.39 8.25 -8.43
C LEU A 456 -22.28 7.33 -7.94
N PHE A 457 -21.39 7.83 -7.06
CA PHE A 457 -20.36 7.00 -6.43
C PHE A 457 -20.97 5.90 -5.56
N GLU A 458 -22.08 6.14 -4.86
CA GLU A 458 -22.82 5.08 -4.16
C GLU A 458 -23.33 4.00 -5.11
N SER A 459 -23.91 4.38 -6.24
CA SER A 459 -24.40 3.45 -7.26
C SER A 459 -23.26 2.61 -7.87
N ALA A 460 -22.13 3.25 -8.17
CA ALA A 460 -20.93 2.58 -8.66
C ALA A 460 -20.34 1.62 -7.63
N ARG A 461 -20.17 2.07 -6.38
CA ARG A 461 -19.70 1.23 -5.27
C ARG A 461 -20.60 0.00 -5.09
N ASN A 462 -21.92 0.17 -5.10
CA ASN A 462 -22.87 -0.93 -4.96
C ASN A 462 -22.79 -1.91 -6.16
N SER A 463 -22.49 -1.40 -7.37
CA SER A 463 -22.30 -2.22 -8.56
C SER A 463 -21.01 -3.05 -8.47
N VAL A 464 -19.90 -2.44 -8.04
CA VAL A 464 -18.62 -3.13 -7.81
C VAL A 464 -18.73 -4.16 -6.68
N PHE A 465 -19.46 -3.84 -5.60
CA PHE A 465 -19.76 -4.79 -4.54
C PHE A 465 -20.45 -6.05 -5.09
N LYS A 466 -21.50 -5.88 -5.90
CA LYS A 466 -22.21 -7.01 -6.52
C LYS A 466 -21.31 -7.79 -7.49
N LEU A 467 -20.44 -7.10 -8.23
CA LEU A 467 -19.47 -7.73 -9.10
C LEU A 467 -18.51 -8.62 -8.30
N MET A 468 -17.89 -8.09 -7.25
CA MET A 468 -17.00 -8.87 -6.38
C MET A 468 -17.73 -10.04 -5.69
N ALA A 469 -18.96 -9.83 -5.23
CA ALA A 469 -19.76 -10.88 -4.59
C ALA A 469 -20.13 -12.01 -5.56
N SER A 470 -20.42 -11.69 -6.83
CA SER A 470 -20.83 -12.67 -7.82
C SER A 470 -19.67 -13.41 -8.48
N ASP A 471 -18.53 -12.75 -8.69
CA ASP A 471 -17.40 -13.31 -9.43
C ASP A 471 -16.18 -13.59 -8.54
N SER A 472 -15.71 -12.59 -7.80
CA SER A 472 -14.45 -12.68 -7.04
C SER A 472 -14.57 -13.58 -5.79
N VAL A 473 -15.66 -13.48 -5.04
CA VAL A 473 -15.86 -14.24 -3.79
C VAL A 473 -15.89 -15.76 -4.05
N PRO A 474 -16.65 -16.28 -5.03
CA PRO A 474 -16.59 -17.70 -5.38
C PRO A 474 -15.21 -18.17 -5.80
N LYS A 475 -14.48 -17.37 -6.59
CA LYS A 475 -13.11 -17.70 -7.02
C LYS A 475 -12.15 -17.75 -5.84
N PHE A 476 -12.29 -16.80 -4.90
CA PHE A 476 -11.49 -16.77 -3.69
C PHE A 476 -11.78 -18.00 -2.82
N ILE A 477 -13.04 -18.26 -2.45
CA ILE A 477 -13.38 -19.36 -1.53
C ILE A 477 -13.02 -20.73 -2.10
N ASN A 478 -13.17 -20.92 -3.42
CA ASN A 478 -12.88 -22.20 -4.07
C ASN A 478 -11.40 -22.34 -4.51
N SER A 479 -10.55 -21.35 -4.25
CA SER A 479 -9.12 -21.44 -4.56
C SER A 479 -8.42 -22.30 -3.49
N PRO A 480 -7.68 -23.36 -3.87
CA PRO A 480 -6.93 -24.18 -2.92
C PRO A 480 -5.92 -23.37 -2.10
N LYS A 481 -5.37 -22.31 -2.69
CA LYS A 481 -4.45 -21.40 -2.00
C LYS A 481 -5.17 -20.56 -0.95
N ALA A 482 -6.34 -20.02 -1.29
CA ALA A 482 -7.14 -19.24 -0.35
C ALA A 482 -7.70 -20.11 0.77
N GLU A 483 -8.14 -21.33 0.47
CA GLU A 483 -8.56 -22.32 1.49
C GLU A 483 -7.43 -22.57 2.49
N TYR A 484 -6.22 -22.80 1.99
CA TYR A 484 -5.03 -22.96 2.82
C TYR A 484 -4.74 -21.70 3.67
N GLN A 485 -4.79 -20.51 3.07
CA GLN A 485 -4.57 -19.23 3.76
C GLN A 485 -5.66 -18.90 4.81
N LEU A 486 -6.92 -19.23 4.53
CA LEU A 486 -8.04 -19.03 5.46
C LEU A 486 -7.95 -19.98 6.65
N ALA A 487 -7.62 -21.25 6.39
CA ALA A 487 -7.34 -22.22 7.44
C ALA A 487 -6.17 -21.78 8.32
N GLN A 488 -5.12 -21.20 7.72
CA GLN A 488 -4.03 -20.56 8.46
C GLN A 488 -4.53 -19.38 9.29
N ALA A 489 -5.35 -18.47 8.77
CA ALA A 489 -5.84 -17.32 9.55
C ALA A 489 -6.77 -17.70 10.74
N GLY A 490 -6.99 -18.99 11.02
CA GLY A 490 -7.90 -19.45 12.06
C GLY A 490 -9.38 -19.24 11.69
N VAL A 491 -9.64 -18.92 10.43
CA VAL A 491 -10.98 -18.67 9.88
C VAL A 491 -11.49 -20.01 9.35
N ARG A 492 -12.38 -20.64 10.11
CA ARG A 492 -13.04 -21.91 9.73
C ARG A 492 -14.34 -21.68 8.97
#